data_AF-H2YRD5-F1
#
_entry.id   AF-H2YRD5-F1
#
_cell.length_a   1.000
_cell.length_b   1.000
_cell.length_c   1.000
_cell.angle_alpha   90.00
_cell.angle_beta   90.00
_cell.angle_gamma   90.00
#
_symmetry.space_group_name_H-M   'P 1'
#
loop_
_entity.id
_entity.type
_entity.pdbx_description
1 polymer ?
#
loop_
_entity_poly.entity_id
_entity_poly.type
_entity_poly.pdbx_seq_one_letter_code
_entity_poly.pdbx_strand_id
1 'polypeptide(L)'
;MDRSSKRRRGRRKVEYIDVVPSSDLPPLVEGELRCLLFITVGEIVWGTTAPARPAPVSPAYIRLRWWGEASDGTFFRPQTTRDDRPTRTRAQFGIRSGPKQMAAYFHDMGSVTFDILASPKGLPIGRVQV
;
A
#
# COMPACT_ATOMS: atom_id res chain seq x y z
N MET A 1 -26.82 10.54 42.94
CA MET A 1 -26.60 9.52 41.89
C MET A 1 -26.05 10.24 40.66
N ASP A 2 -24.73 10.28 40.54
CA ASP A 2 -24.01 11.04 39.52
C ASP A 2 -23.83 10.18 38.27
N ARG A 3 -24.49 10.52 37.16
CA ARG A 3 -24.35 9.79 35.88
C ARG A 3 -23.18 10.37 35.12
N SER A 4 -21.98 9.87 35.41
CA SER A 4 -20.78 10.08 34.61
C SER A 4 -20.96 9.51 33.20
N SER A 5 -21.26 10.40 32.24
CA SER A 5 -21.36 10.11 30.82
C SER A 5 -19.97 9.82 30.24
N LYS A 6 -19.61 8.54 30.18
CA LYS A 6 -18.44 8.06 29.43
C LYS A 6 -18.55 8.49 27.98
N ARG A 7 -17.84 9.56 27.60
CA ARG A 7 -17.57 9.93 26.21
C ARG A 7 -16.91 8.74 25.52
N ARG A 8 -17.69 7.98 24.74
CA ARG A 8 -17.16 6.99 23.80
C ARG A 8 -16.21 7.74 22.87
N ARG A 9 -14.90 7.48 22.98
CA ARG A 9 -13.88 7.94 22.04
C ARG A 9 -14.32 7.44 20.66
N GLY A 10 -14.91 8.33 19.86
CA GLY A 10 -15.35 8.01 18.51
C GLY A 10 -14.15 7.48 17.73
N ARG A 11 -14.23 6.23 17.28
CA ARG A 11 -13.22 5.63 16.39
C ARG A 11 -13.21 6.49 15.13
N ARG A 12 -12.16 7.30 14.93
CA ARG A 12 -12.01 8.11 13.71
C ARG A 12 -12.14 7.17 12.51
N LYS A 13 -13.11 7.43 11.64
CA LYS A 13 -13.30 6.70 10.38
C LYS A 13 -12.08 7.00 9.51
N VAL A 14 -11.24 6.00 9.29
CA VAL A 14 -10.10 6.12 8.37
C VAL A 14 -10.66 6.08 6.95
N GLU A 15 -10.38 7.13 6.18
CA GLU A 15 -10.77 7.24 4.78
C GLU A 15 -9.69 6.60 3.89
N TYR A 16 -10.13 5.83 2.91
CA TYR A 16 -9.26 5.16 1.95
C TYR A 16 -9.57 5.69 0.56
N ILE A 17 -8.53 6.02 -0.21
CA ILE A 17 -8.63 6.16 -1.66
C ILE A 17 -8.30 4.80 -2.27
N ASP A 18 -9.29 4.17 -2.89
CA ASP A 18 -9.08 2.92 -3.60
C ASP A 18 -8.30 3.18 -4.90
N VAL A 19 -7.29 2.35 -5.16
CA VAL A 19 -6.52 2.31 -6.40
C VAL A 19 -6.75 0.97 -7.10
N VAL A 20 -6.68 0.99 -8.42
CA VAL A 20 -6.91 -0.20 -9.25
C VAL A 20 -5.66 -1.10 -9.16
N PRO A 21 -5.80 -2.37 -8.75
CA PRO A 21 -4.69 -3.32 -8.81
C PRO A 21 -4.29 -3.55 -10.27
N SER A 22 -3.00 -3.73 -10.49
CA SER A 22 -2.43 -4.01 -11.81
C SER A 22 -2.63 -5.47 -12.25
N SER A 23 -2.84 -6.38 -11.31
CA SER A 23 -3.14 -7.78 -11.56
C SER A 23 -3.97 -8.38 -10.41
N ASP A 24 -4.52 -9.57 -10.64
CA ASP A 24 -4.93 -10.48 -9.57
C ASP A 24 -3.73 -11.37 -9.15
N LEU A 25 -3.94 -12.24 -8.16
CA LEU A 25 -2.90 -13.06 -7.53
C LEU A 25 -3.23 -14.57 -7.52
N PRO A 26 -2.22 -15.44 -7.77
CA PRO A 26 -0.89 -15.10 -8.29
C PRO A 26 -0.99 -14.45 -9.68
N PRO A 27 -0.01 -13.61 -10.10
CA PRO A 27 -0.06 -12.99 -11.41
C PRO A 27 -0.18 -14.05 -12.52
N LEU A 28 -0.96 -13.73 -13.56
CA LEU A 28 -1.19 -14.60 -14.73
C LEU A 28 -1.97 -15.90 -14.44
N VAL A 29 -2.40 -16.14 -13.21
CA VAL A 29 -3.27 -17.29 -12.89
C VAL A 29 -4.72 -16.93 -13.17
N GLU A 30 -5.32 -17.65 -14.11
CA GLU A 30 -6.75 -17.57 -14.41
C GLU A 30 -7.51 -18.60 -13.56
N GLY A 31 -8.48 -18.13 -12.78
CA GLY A 31 -9.27 -18.97 -11.89
C GLY A 31 -10.50 -18.24 -11.36
N GLU A 32 -11.34 -18.94 -10.61
CA GLU A 32 -12.46 -18.30 -9.91
C GLU A 32 -11.94 -17.39 -8.80
N LEU A 33 -12.61 -16.26 -8.55
CA LEU A 33 -12.30 -15.43 -7.39
C LEU A 33 -12.60 -16.19 -6.10
N ARG A 34 -11.59 -16.39 -5.26
CA ARG A 34 -11.70 -17.13 -3.99
C ARG A 34 -11.81 -16.19 -2.80
N CYS A 35 -10.97 -15.17 -2.75
CA CYS A 35 -10.97 -14.14 -1.70
C CYS A 35 -10.26 -12.87 -2.19
N LEU A 36 -10.15 -11.87 -1.31
CA LEU A 36 -9.50 -10.59 -1.59
C LEU A 36 -8.33 -10.37 -0.64
N LEU A 37 -7.22 -9.87 -1.18
CA LEU A 37 -6.09 -9.34 -0.41
C LEU A 37 -6.11 -7.82 -0.48
N PHE A 38 -6.09 -7.16 0.68
CA PHE A 38 -6.05 -5.71 0.77
C PHE A 38 -4.64 -5.25 1.11
N ILE A 39 -4.06 -4.40 0.27
CA ILE A 39 -2.82 -3.68 0.59
C ILE A 39 -3.19 -2.22 0.85
N THR A 40 -2.79 -1.70 2.01
CA THR A 40 -3.01 -0.31 2.39
C THR A 40 -1.67 0.36 2.61
N VAL A 41 -1.42 1.44 1.89
CA VAL A 41 -0.27 2.31 2.07
C VAL A 41 -0.72 3.56 2.82
N GLY A 42 -0.16 3.74 4.02
CA GLY A 42 -0.39 4.90 4.86
C GLY A 42 0.54 6.07 4.54
N GLU A 43 0.52 7.07 5.41
CA GLU A 43 1.41 8.23 5.34
C GLU A 43 2.90 7.84 5.31
N ILE A 44 3.68 8.52 4.47
CA ILE A 44 5.14 8.39 4.43
C ILE A 44 5.74 9.47 5.31
N VAL A 45 6.43 9.06 6.37
CA VAL A 45 7.16 9.95 7.26
C VAL A 45 8.64 9.93 6.88
N TRP A 46 9.15 11.05 6.40
CA TRP A 46 10.56 11.20 6.06
C TRP A 46 11.36 11.55 7.32
N GLY A 47 12.40 10.78 7.61
CA GLY A 47 13.34 11.11 8.68
C GLY A 47 14.18 12.33 8.30
N THR A 48 14.03 13.43 9.03
CA THR A 48 14.88 14.62 8.91
C THR A 48 16.23 14.36 9.57
N THR A 49 17.13 13.67 8.88
CA THR A 49 18.51 13.46 9.38
C THR A 49 19.51 14.53 8.93
N ALA A 50 19.12 15.43 8.01
CA ALA A 50 19.97 16.53 7.58
C ALA A 50 19.18 17.84 7.50
N PRO A 51 19.51 18.89 8.28
CA PRO A 51 18.80 20.16 8.29
C PRO A 51 18.99 21.02 7.01
N ALA A 52 19.59 20.46 5.94
CA ALA A 52 19.96 21.21 4.74
C ALA A 52 19.38 20.67 3.43
N ARG A 53 18.68 19.52 3.43
CA ARG A 53 18.01 19.01 2.22
C ARG A 53 16.51 19.19 2.40
N PRO A 54 15.82 20.02 1.57
CA PRO A 54 14.37 20.02 1.59
C PRO A 54 13.92 18.58 1.37
N ALA A 55 13.12 18.04 2.30
CA ALA A 55 12.44 16.76 2.10
C ALA A 55 11.85 16.79 0.68
N PRO A 56 11.99 15.73 -0.14
CA PRO A 56 11.57 15.79 -1.54
C PRO A 56 10.12 16.29 -1.60
N VAL A 57 9.94 17.56 -2.00
CA VAL A 57 8.66 18.31 -1.91
C VAL A 57 7.73 17.88 -3.05
N SER A 58 7.84 16.62 -3.49
CA SER A 58 7.11 16.05 -4.61
C SER A 58 6.21 14.92 -4.09
N PRO A 59 5.01 14.75 -4.64
CA PRO A 59 4.15 13.63 -4.25
C PRO A 59 4.92 12.33 -4.43
N ALA A 60 5.13 11.58 -3.34
CA ALA A 60 5.77 10.29 -3.39
C ALA A 60 4.77 9.27 -3.97
N TYR A 61 5.21 8.52 -4.97
CA TYR A 61 4.47 7.39 -5.50
C TYR A 61 5.05 6.13 -4.88
N ILE A 62 4.20 5.23 -4.44
CA ILE A 62 4.61 3.91 -3.98
C ILE A 62 4.19 2.90 -5.03
N ARG A 63 5.15 2.14 -5.55
CA ARG A 63 4.91 1.11 -6.56
C ARG A 63 5.13 -0.26 -5.94
N LEU A 64 4.08 -1.06 -5.93
CA LEU A 64 4.10 -2.47 -5.55
C LEU A 64 4.15 -3.31 -6.81
N ARG A 65 5.11 -4.23 -6.90
CA ARG A 65 5.14 -5.23 -7.96
C ARG A 65 5.21 -6.62 -7.36
N TRP A 66 4.29 -7.49 -7.79
CA TRP A 66 4.24 -8.87 -7.37
C TRP A 66 5.27 -9.73 -8.13
N TRP A 67 5.71 -10.83 -7.52
CA TRP A 67 6.60 -11.77 -8.19
C TRP A 67 5.91 -12.44 -9.38
N GLY A 68 6.59 -12.50 -10.52
CA GLY A 68 6.02 -12.99 -11.78
C GLY A 68 5.05 -12.02 -12.47
N GLU A 69 4.86 -10.80 -11.94
CA GLU A 69 3.98 -9.81 -12.57
C GLU A 69 4.63 -9.20 -13.83
N ALA A 70 3.90 -9.23 -14.95
CA ALA A 70 4.36 -8.68 -16.23
C ALA A 70 4.16 -7.15 -16.37
N SER A 71 3.26 -6.57 -15.57
CA SER A 71 2.95 -5.14 -15.60
C SER A 71 3.99 -4.29 -14.85
N ASP A 72 3.83 -2.97 -14.91
CA ASP A 72 4.63 -2.03 -14.12
C ASP A 72 4.29 -2.06 -12.62
N GLY A 73 3.29 -2.82 -12.20
CA GLY A 73 2.84 -2.92 -10.81
C GLY A 73 1.73 -1.93 -10.45
N THR A 74 1.26 -2.04 -9.20
CA THR A 74 0.19 -1.21 -8.65
C THR A 74 0.77 0.06 -8.02
N PHE A 75 0.24 1.22 -8.41
CA PHE A 75 0.69 2.52 -7.90
C PHE A 75 -0.25 3.07 -6.84
N PHE A 76 0.34 3.42 -5.70
CA PHE A 76 -0.27 4.09 -4.57
C PHE A 76 0.24 5.53 -4.48
N ARG A 77 -0.59 6.42 -3.94
CA ARG A 77 -0.29 7.85 -3.74
C ARG A 77 -0.67 8.28 -2.34
N PRO A 78 0.08 7.84 -1.31
CA PRO A 78 -0.16 8.32 0.05
C PRO A 78 0.12 9.82 0.13
N GLN A 79 -0.72 10.56 0.84
CA GLN A 79 -0.49 11.99 1.03
C GLN A 79 0.71 12.23 1.96
N THR A 80 1.53 13.22 1.61
CA THR A 80 2.62 13.74 2.45
C THR A 80 2.08 14.92 3.25
N THR A 81 1.86 14.71 4.57
CA THR A 81 1.78 15.67 5.71
C THR A 81 1.05 17.02 5.57
N ARG A 82 0.41 17.38 4.45
CA ARG A 82 -0.17 18.72 4.22
C ARG A 82 -1.68 18.83 4.40
N ASP A 83 -2.39 17.71 4.54
CA ASP A 83 -3.85 17.70 4.77
C ASP A 83 -4.19 17.28 6.20
N ASP A 84 -5.19 17.92 6.81
CA ASP A 84 -5.70 17.66 8.16
C ASP A 84 -6.32 16.24 8.34
N ARG A 85 -6.33 15.41 7.28
CA ARG A 85 -6.82 14.03 7.30
C ARG A 85 -5.79 13.07 6.70
N PRO A 86 -5.38 12.01 7.42
CA PRO A 86 -4.46 11.02 6.89
C PRO A 86 -5.18 10.18 5.83
N THR A 87 -4.97 10.52 4.56
CA THR A 87 -5.56 9.78 3.45
C THR A 87 -4.69 8.57 3.12
N ARG A 88 -5.21 7.38 3.39
CA ARG A 88 -4.54 6.11 3.05
C ARG A 88 -4.96 5.67 1.66
N THR A 89 -4.04 5.11 0.87
CA THR A 89 -4.38 4.49 -0.42
C THR A 89 -4.49 2.98 -0.26
N ARG A 90 -5.48 2.36 -0.90
CA ARG A 90 -5.77 0.93 -0.75
C ARG A 90 -5.95 0.26 -2.11
N ALA A 91 -5.35 -0.90 -2.31
CA ALA A 91 -5.59 -1.76 -3.47
C ALA A 91 -6.22 -3.08 -3.01
N GLN A 92 -7.13 -3.60 -3.84
CA GLN A 92 -7.87 -4.83 -3.56
C GLN A 92 -7.51 -5.86 -4.64
N PHE A 93 -6.67 -6.83 -4.30
CA PHE A 93 -6.22 -7.87 -5.23
C PHE A 93 -7.15 -9.07 -5.14
N GLY A 94 -7.65 -9.56 -6.27
CA GLY A 94 -8.38 -10.82 -6.33
C GLY A 94 -7.43 -12.00 -6.17
N ILE A 95 -7.78 -12.95 -5.30
CA ILE A 95 -7.06 -14.22 -5.19
C ILE A 95 -7.78 -15.25 -6.06
N ARG A 96 -7.08 -15.76 -7.08
CA ARG A 96 -7.60 -16.70 -8.08
C ARG A 96 -7.19 -18.15 -7.85
N SER A 97 -6.22 -18.39 -6.97
CA SER A 97 -5.73 -19.73 -6.63
C SER A 97 -6.32 -20.29 -5.34
N GLY A 98 -6.22 -21.61 -5.14
CA GLY A 98 -6.56 -22.25 -3.87
C GLY A 98 -5.57 -21.88 -2.73
N PRO A 99 -5.95 -22.06 -1.44
CA PRO A 99 -5.13 -21.65 -0.30
C PRO A 99 -3.71 -22.24 -0.28
N LYS A 100 -3.55 -23.52 -0.67
CA LYS A 100 -2.23 -24.19 -0.72
C LYS A 100 -1.30 -23.57 -1.77
N GLN A 101 -1.83 -23.29 -2.96
CA GLN A 101 -1.08 -22.66 -4.05
C GLN A 101 -0.72 -21.22 -3.69
N MET A 102 -1.63 -20.48 -3.05
CA MET A 102 -1.35 -19.13 -2.60
C MET A 102 -0.26 -19.10 -1.51
N ALA A 103 -0.32 -20.02 -0.55
CA ALA A 103 0.72 -20.14 0.47
C ALA A 103 2.09 -20.48 -0.14
N ALA A 104 2.13 -21.40 -1.11
CA ALA A 104 3.36 -21.72 -1.85
C ALA A 104 3.89 -20.49 -2.61
N TYR A 105 3.01 -19.75 -3.29
CA TYR A 105 3.40 -18.51 -3.99
C TYR A 105 4.03 -17.47 -3.05
N PHE A 106 3.43 -17.20 -1.89
CA PHE A 106 4.02 -16.26 -0.92
C PHE A 106 5.32 -16.78 -0.31
N HIS A 107 5.43 -18.09 -0.07
CA HIS A 107 6.65 -18.71 0.41
C HIS A 107 7.79 -18.57 -0.61
N ASP A 108 7.52 -18.89 -1.87
CA ASP A 108 8.53 -18.87 -2.94
C ASP A 108 8.92 -17.44 -3.33
N MET A 109 7.97 -16.49 -3.25
CA MET A 109 8.25 -15.07 -3.40
C MET A 109 9.20 -14.54 -2.31
N GLY A 110 9.06 -15.04 -1.08
CA GLY A 110 9.89 -14.69 0.09
C GLY A 110 9.62 -13.29 0.66
N SER A 111 9.67 -12.25 -0.16
CA SER A 111 9.39 -10.86 0.24
C SER A 111 8.70 -10.06 -0.84
N VAL A 112 7.94 -9.06 -0.45
CA VAL A 112 7.31 -8.10 -1.37
C VAL A 112 8.00 -6.74 -1.24
N THR A 113 8.33 -6.13 -2.38
CA THR A 113 9.04 -4.84 -2.40
C THR A 113 8.12 -3.71 -2.84
N PHE A 114 8.17 -2.61 -2.07
CA PHE A 114 7.54 -1.33 -2.39
C PHE A 114 8.62 -0.34 -2.79
N ASP A 115 8.64 0.08 -4.05
CA ASP A 115 9.52 1.15 -4.53
C ASP A 115 8.90 2.51 -4.20
N ILE A 116 9.70 3.41 -3.63
CA ILE A 116 9.35 4.81 -3.41
C ILE A 116 9.89 5.61 -4.59
N LEU A 117 9.02 6.33 -5.31
CA LEU A 117 9.37 7.09 -6.51
C LEU A 117 9.02 8.58 -6.34
N ALA A 118 9.87 9.46 -6.86
CA ALA A 118 9.58 10.90 -6.95
C ALA A 118 8.61 11.24 -8.10
N SER A 119 8.47 10.35 -9.09
CA SER A 119 7.53 10.46 -10.20
C SER A 119 7.13 9.06 -10.71
N PRO A 120 5.99 8.89 -11.41
CA PRO A 120 5.49 7.56 -11.81
C PRO A 120 6.46 6.76 -12.69
N LYS A 121 7.22 7.43 -13.55
CA LYS A 121 8.20 6.84 -14.47
C LYS A 121 9.65 7.02 -13.99
N GLY A 122 9.84 7.53 -12.78
CA GLY A 122 11.16 7.79 -12.21
C GLY A 122 11.80 6.52 -11.67
N LEU A 123 13.11 6.60 -11.44
CA LEU A 123 13.83 5.56 -10.71
C LEU A 123 13.46 5.58 -9.21
N PRO A 124 13.53 4.42 -8.51
CA PRO A 124 13.31 4.37 -7.08
C PRO A 124 14.31 5.21 -6.30
N ILE A 125 13.78 6.06 -5.41
CA ILE A 125 14.56 6.85 -4.44
C ILE A 125 14.67 6.14 -3.08
N GLY A 126 13.93 5.05 -2.90
CA GLY A 126 13.95 4.20 -1.72
C GLY A 126 13.15 2.92 -1.94
N ARG A 127 13.34 1.92 -1.07
CA ARG A 127 12.62 0.65 -1.10
C ARG A 127 12.25 0.21 0.31
N VAL A 128 11.10 -0.43 0.43
CA VAL A 128 10.66 -1.13 1.64
C VAL A 128 10.37 -2.58 1.26
N GLN A 129 10.87 -3.52 2.05
CA GLN A 129 10.59 -4.94 1.89
C GLN A 129 9.77 -5.43 3.08
N VAL A 130 8.74 -6.23 2.80
CA VAL A 130 7.88 -6.89 3.79
C VAL A 130 7.95 -8.38 3.57
#